data_AF-A0A838TT89-F1
#
_entry.id   AF-A0A838TT89-F1
#
_cell.length_a   1.000
_cell.length_b   1.000
_cell.length_c   1.000
_cell.angle_alpha   90.00
_cell.angle_beta   90.00
_cell.angle_gamma   90.00
#
_symmetry.space_group_name_H-M   'P 1'
#
loop_
_entity.id
_entity.type
_entity.pdbx_description
1 polymer ?
#
loop_
_entity_poly.entity_id
_entity_poly.type
_entity_poly.pdbx_seq_one_letter_code
_entity_poly.pdbx_strand_id
1 'polypeptide(L)'
;MYYELELGGKKRGLKFNQISLEVFTKNINAEALESSAVYATFFAGLIGNCVAKREDQDFSYADVMEWVDKLYEEGKTDEIKKVCDLWAETHTWKDWLTQFQDKLRTIINPENKTDIKKKKPIMSG
;
A
#
# COMPACT_ATOMS: atom_id res chain seq x y z
N MET A 1 8.31 5.91 6.96
CA MET A 1 9.08 6.42 5.80
C MET A 1 8.29 7.56 5.14
N TYR A 2 8.96 8.55 4.55
CA TYR A 2 8.35 9.74 3.95
C TYR A 2 9.04 10.05 2.62
N TYR A 3 8.27 10.42 1.60
CA TYR A 3 8.79 10.84 0.30
C TYR A 3 8.01 12.02 -0.25
N GLU A 4 8.66 12.95 -0.94
CA GLU A 4 7.99 14.08 -1.57
C GLU A 4 8.17 14.04 -3.08
N LEU A 5 7.09 14.29 -3.80
CA LEU A 5 7.03 14.30 -5.25
C LEU A 5 6.10 15.43 -5.72
N GLU A 6 6.35 15.99 -6.90
CA GLU A 6 5.42 16.90 -7.55
C GLU A 6 4.29 16.12 -8.23
N LEU A 7 3.05 16.33 -7.78
CA LEU A 7 1.85 15.63 -8.24
C LEU A 7 0.69 16.62 -8.33
N GLY A 8 0.02 16.68 -9.48
CA GLY A 8 -1.08 17.64 -9.72
C GLY A 8 -0.65 19.11 -9.57
N GLY A 9 0.60 19.45 -9.92
CA GLY A 9 1.15 20.80 -9.82
C GLY A 9 1.44 21.27 -8.39
N LYS A 10 1.43 20.36 -7.40
CA LYS A 10 1.79 20.65 -6.00
C LYS A 10 2.86 19.68 -5.52
N LYS A 11 3.72 20.14 -4.62
CA LYS A 11 4.63 19.25 -3.89
C LYS A 11 3.82 18.47 -2.84
N ARG A 12 3.70 17.15 -3.02
CA ARG A 12 2.90 16.27 -2.15
C ARG A 12 3.80 15.29 -1.42
N GLY A 13 3.50 15.08 -0.15
CA GLY A 13 4.15 14.08 0.68
C GLY A 13 3.42 12.74 0.61
N LEU A 14 4.16 11.65 0.45
CA LEU A 14 3.70 10.27 0.57
C LEU A 14 4.25 9.69 1.87
N LYS A 15 3.35 9.19 2.72
CA LYS A 15 3.70 8.55 3.99
C LYS A 15 2.91 7.27 4.14
N PHE A 16 3.64 6.18 4.32
CA PHE A 16 3.05 4.86 4.50
C PHE A 16 2.94 4.52 6.00
N ASN A 17 1.71 4.43 6.48
CA ASN A 17 1.34 4.04 7.84
C ASN A 17 0.30 2.91 7.81
N GLN A 18 -0.29 2.54 8.96
CA GLN A 18 -1.28 1.45 8.98
C GLN A 18 -2.53 1.74 8.13
N ILE A 19 -2.97 3.00 8.08
CA ILE A 19 -4.12 3.42 7.26
C ILE A 19 -3.80 3.27 5.77
N SER A 20 -2.56 3.51 5.36
CA SER A 20 -2.13 3.27 3.99
C SER A 20 -2.38 1.80 3.55
N LEU A 21 -2.25 0.81 4.43
CA LEU A 21 -2.58 -0.59 4.12
C LEU A 21 -4.06 -0.80 3.86
N GLU A 22 -4.92 -0.23 4.69
CA GLU A 22 -6.37 -0.31 4.46
C GLU A 22 -6.76 0.38 3.16
N VAL A 23 -6.16 1.54 2.86
CA VAL A 23 -6.42 2.26 1.61
C VAL A 23 -5.92 1.47 0.42
N PHE A 24 -4.71 0.92 0.47
CA PHE A 24 -4.15 0.09 -0.59
C PHE A 24 -5.06 -1.10 -0.89
N THR A 25 -5.40 -1.89 0.12
CA THR A 25 -6.19 -3.13 -0.04
C THR A 25 -7.60 -2.90 -0.58
N LYS A 26 -8.19 -1.72 -0.32
CA LYS A 26 -9.51 -1.34 -0.87
C LYS A 26 -9.47 -0.92 -2.34
N ASN A 27 -8.30 -0.56 -2.86
CA ASN A 27 -8.15 0.03 -4.19
C ASN A 27 -7.36 -0.85 -5.18
N ILE A 28 -6.93 -2.05 -4.77
CA ILE A 28 -6.35 -3.03 -5.71
C ILE A 28 -7.44 -3.79 -6.45
N ASN A 29 -7.20 -4.07 -7.73
CA ASN A 29 -8.01 -4.98 -8.53
C ASN A 29 -7.22 -6.27 -8.76
N ALA A 30 -7.76 -7.41 -8.30
CA ALA A 30 -7.10 -8.70 -8.43
C ALA A 30 -6.88 -9.15 -9.89
N GLU A 31 -7.75 -8.73 -10.81
CA GLU A 31 -7.66 -9.07 -12.25
C GLU A 31 -6.64 -8.20 -12.98
N ALA A 32 -6.31 -7.03 -12.43
CA ALA A 32 -5.36 -6.06 -12.99
C ALA A 32 -4.34 -5.67 -11.91
N LEU A 33 -3.72 -6.67 -11.28
CA LEU A 33 -2.96 -6.47 -10.04
C LEU A 33 -1.77 -5.53 -10.22
N GLU A 34 -1.00 -5.68 -11.30
CA GLU A 34 0.22 -4.87 -11.50
C GLU A 34 -0.10 -3.37 -11.64
N SER A 35 -1.00 -3.00 -12.55
CA SER A 35 -1.37 -1.60 -12.77
C SER A 35 -2.13 -1.00 -11.60
N SER A 36 -3.12 -1.73 -11.07
CA SER A 36 -3.91 -1.24 -9.92
C SER A 36 -3.08 -1.10 -8.64
N ALA A 37 -2.06 -1.96 -8.43
CA ALA A 37 -1.18 -1.87 -7.28
C ALA A 37 -0.34 -0.59 -7.28
N VAL A 38 0.15 -0.13 -8.45
CA VAL A 38 0.92 1.12 -8.53
C VAL A 38 0.03 2.30 -8.16
N TYR A 39 -1.16 2.43 -8.77
CA TYR A 39 -2.10 3.51 -8.45
C TYR A 39 -2.54 3.47 -6.98
N ALA A 40 -2.88 2.28 -6.47
CA ALA A 40 -3.26 2.08 -5.07
C ALA A 40 -2.12 2.45 -4.11
N THR A 41 -0.86 2.21 -4.48
CA THR A 41 0.31 2.58 -3.67
C THR A 41 0.43 4.10 -3.55
N PHE A 42 0.36 4.82 -4.65
CA PHE A 42 0.42 6.28 -4.63
C PHE A 42 -0.72 6.88 -3.80
N PHE A 43 -1.95 6.41 -4.03
CA PHE A 43 -3.11 6.88 -3.29
C PHE A 43 -2.98 6.60 -1.80
N ALA A 44 -2.58 5.38 -1.41
CA ALA A 44 -2.34 5.00 -0.03
C ALA A 44 -1.28 5.85 0.67
N GLY A 45 -0.20 6.21 -0.03
CA GLY A 45 0.85 7.09 0.48
C GLY A 45 0.35 8.51 0.71
N LEU A 46 -0.44 9.06 -0.22
CA LEU A 46 -1.00 10.40 -0.10
C LEU A 46 -2.03 10.49 1.05
N ILE A 47 -2.96 9.53 1.13
CA ILE A 47 -3.94 9.48 2.23
C ILE A 47 -3.24 9.30 3.57
N GLY A 48 -2.23 8.41 3.64
CA GLY A 48 -1.46 8.22 4.86
C GLY A 48 -0.76 9.51 5.32
N ASN A 49 -0.32 10.35 4.39
CA ASN A 49 0.23 11.66 4.71
C ASN A 49 -0.84 12.65 5.19
N CYS A 50 -1.98 12.77 4.50
CA CYS A 50 -3.12 13.60 4.93
C CYS A 50 -3.51 13.28 6.37
N VAL A 51 -3.68 11.99 6.70
CA VAL A 51 -4.02 11.58 8.07
C VAL A 51 -2.92 11.91 9.07
N ALA A 52 -1.65 11.68 8.71
CA ALA A 52 -0.53 11.97 9.61
C ALA A 52 -0.40 13.48 9.93
N LYS A 53 -0.78 14.34 8.99
CA LYS A 53 -0.76 15.80 9.15
C LYS A 53 -2.10 16.39 9.62
N ARG A 54 -3.17 15.58 9.67
CA ARG A 54 -4.55 16.01 9.91
C ARG A 54 -5.01 17.06 8.90
N GLU A 55 -4.66 16.82 7.65
CA GLU A 55 -5.05 17.64 6.51
C GLU A 55 -6.19 16.95 5.75
N ASP A 56 -7.13 17.75 5.23
CA ASP A 56 -8.17 17.25 4.36
C ASP A 56 -7.60 16.88 2.98
N GLN A 57 -8.18 15.84 2.39
CA GLN A 57 -7.84 15.39 1.04
C GLN A 57 -8.39 16.38 0.00
N ASP A 58 -7.52 16.90 -0.86
CA ASP A 58 -7.85 17.83 -1.95
C ASP A 58 -7.74 17.19 -3.35
N PHE A 59 -7.81 15.86 -3.42
CA PHE A 59 -7.67 15.06 -4.64
C PHE A 59 -8.60 13.86 -4.61
N SER A 60 -8.82 13.20 -5.73
CA SER A 60 -9.56 11.95 -5.86
C SER A 60 -8.63 10.80 -6.25
N TYR A 61 -9.15 9.57 -6.26
CA TYR A 61 -8.40 8.43 -6.79
C TYR A 61 -8.12 8.59 -8.29
N ALA A 62 -9.07 9.14 -9.05
CA ALA A 62 -8.92 9.40 -10.48
C ALA A 62 -7.79 10.40 -10.75
N ASP A 63 -7.70 11.48 -9.98
CA ASP A 63 -6.59 12.44 -10.08
C ASP A 63 -5.24 11.74 -9.89
N VAL A 64 -5.15 10.82 -8.93
CA VAL A 64 -3.91 10.07 -8.68
C VAL A 64 -3.55 9.15 -9.83
N MET A 65 -4.52 8.48 -10.46
CA MET A 65 -4.27 7.67 -11.66
C MET A 65 -3.67 8.54 -12.77
N GLU A 66 -4.30 9.69 -13.07
CA GLU A 66 -3.81 10.63 -14.08
C GLU A 66 -2.39 11.11 -13.77
N TRP A 67 -2.07 11.39 -12.50
CA TRP A 67 -0.73 11.81 -12.13
C TRP A 67 0.30 10.71 -12.31
N VAL A 68 -0.02 9.46 -11.97
CA VAL A 68 0.87 8.33 -12.17
C VAL A 68 1.08 8.06 -13.66
N ASP A 69 0.03 8.12 -14.47
CA ASP A 69 0.13 7.98 -15.93
C ASP A 69 1.04 9.06 -16.52
N LYS A 70 0.88 10.31 -16.07
CA LYS A 70 1.77 11.40 -16.47
C LYS A 70 3.24 11.16 -16.08
N LEU A 71 3.52 10.54 -14.93
CA LEU A 71 4.90 10.17 -14.58
C LEU A 71 5.48 9.14 -15.56
N TYR A 72 4.67 8.18 -16.01
CA TYR A 72 5.09 7.22 -17.04
C TYR A 72 5.36 7.91 -18.37
N GLU A 73 4.46 8.80 -18.81
CA GLU A 73 4.60 9.58 -20.05
C GLU A 73 5.85 10.47 -20.04
N GLU A 74 6.18 11.05 -18.89
CA GLU A 74 7.38 11.87 -18.69
C GLU A 74 8.66 11.04 -18.48
N GLY A 75 8.58 9.71 -18.52
CA GLY A 75 9.73 8.81 -18.33
C GLY A 75 10.28 8.81 -16.89
N LYS A 76 9.50 9.27 -15.91
CA LYS A 76 9.89 9.33 -14.48
C LYS A 76 9.73 7.97 -13.78
N THR A 77 10.17 6.89 -14.41
CA THR A 77 10.03 5.53 -13.89
C THR A 77 10.78 5.32 -12.58
N ASP A 78 11.88 6.04 -12.35
CA ASP A 78 12.66 5.97 -11.10
C ASP A 78 11.86 6.51 -9.90
N GLU A 79 11.04 7.54 -10.11
CA GLU A 79 10.16 8.10 -9.08
C GLU A 79 9.09 7.08 -8.67
N ILE A 80 8.48 6.44 -9.67
CA ILE A 80 7.49 5.38 -9.48
C ILE A 80 8.12 4.22 -8.72
N LYS A 81 9.29 3.75 -9.18
CA LYS A 81 10.02 2.66 -8.53
C LYS A 81 10.30 2.99 -7.07
N LYS A 82 10.79 4.19 -6.79
CA LYS A 82 11.12 4.62 -5.42
C LYS A 82 9.91 4.63 -4.51
N VAL A 83 8.75 5.10 -4.97
CA VAL A 83 7.49 5.06 -4.22
C VAL A 83 7.07 3.62 -3.92
N CYS A 84 7.18 2.73 -4.91
CA CYS A 84 6.87 1.31 -4.74
C CYS A 84 7.85 0.60 -3.80
N ASP A 85 9.15 0.89 -3.88
CA ASP A 85 10.16 0.35 -2.97
C ASP A 85 9.88 0.80 -1.53
N LEU A 86 9.58 2.08 -1.34
CA LEU A 86 9.19 2.66 -0.04
C LEU A 86 7.98 1.96 0.57
N TRP A 87 7.01 1.59 -0.26
CA TRP A 87 5.85 0.80 0.15
C TRP A 87 6.26 -0.61 0.57
N ALA A 88 7.04 -1.30 -0.27
CA ALA A 88 7.49 -2.67 -0.04
C ALA A 88 8.35 -2.82 1.23
N GLU A 89 9.07 -1.77 1.60
CA GLU A 89 9.90 -1.73 2.82
C GLU A 89 9.10 -1.52 4.11
N THR A 90 7.81 -1.19 4.03
CA THR A 90 6.98 -1.07 5.22
C THR A 90 6.83 -2.42 5.95
N HIS A 91 7.04 -2.41 7.27
CA HIS A 91 6.83 -3.62 8.10
C HIS A 91 5.40 -4.15 7.93
N THR A 92 4.45 -3.23 7.79
CA THR A 92 3.03 -3.49 7.57
C THR A 92 2.74 -4.28 6.29
N TRP A 93 3.49 -4.06 5.20
CA TRP A 93 3.36 -4.84 3.97
C TRP A 93 3.86 -6.28 4.13
N LYS A 94 4.98 -6.48 4.83
CA LYS A 94 5.53 -7.82 5.13
C LYS A 94 4.59 -8.64 6.01
N ASP A 95 3.99 -7.99 7.02
CA ASP A 95 3.00 -8.62 7.89
C ASP A 95 1.71 -8.95 7.11
N TRP A 96 1.28 -8.07 6.22
CA TRP A 96 0.12 -8.31 5.36
C TRP A 96 0.35 -9.45 4.37
N LEU A 97 1.51 -9.51 3.70
CA LEU A 97 1.84 -10.61 2.78
C LEU A 97 1.80 -11.96 3.50
N THR A 98 2.31 -12.01 4.74
CA THR A 98 2.26 -13.21 5.57
C THR A 98 0.81 -13.61 5.87
N GLN A 99 -0.02 -12.65 6.30
CA GLN A 99 -1.45 -12.90 6.58
C GLN A 99 -2.26 -13.26 5.33
N PHE A 100 -1.95 -12.67 4.18
CA PHE A 100 -2.60 -12.94 2.90
C PHE A 100 -2.27 -14.35 2.40
N GLN A 101 -0.98 -14.74 2.46
CA GLN A 101 -0.54 -16.10 2.14
C GLN A 101 -1.20 -17.14 3.05
N ASP A 102 -1.31 -16.85 4.36
CA ASP A 102 -2.00 -17.73 5.30
C ASP A 102 -3.49 -17.85 5.00
N LYS A 103 -4.18 -16.74 4.69
CA LYS A 103 -5.59 -16.78 4.27
C LYS A 103 -5.78 -17.58 2.99
N LEU A 104 -4.96 -17.37 1.95
CA LEU A 104 -5.01 -18.17 0.72
C LEU A 104 -4.78 -19.66 1.00
N ARG A 105 -3.80 -20.01 1.84
CA ARG A 105 -3.54 -21.40 2.26
C ARG A 105 -4.75 -22.03 2.95
N THR A 106 -5.46 -21.28 3.81
CA THR A 106 -6.66 -21.80 4.50
C THR A 106 -7.89 -21.94 3.59
N ILE A 107 -7.97 -21.18 2.49
CA ILE A 107 -9.05 -21.30 1.50
C ILE A 107 -8.79 -22.49 0.57
N ILE A 108 -7.54 -22.66 0.13
CA ILE A 108 -7.14 -23.73 -0.79
C ILE A 108 -7.05 -25.09 -0.05
N ASN A 109 -6.69 -25.09 1.23
CA ASN A 109 -6.55 -26.31 2.02
C ASN A 109 -7.25 -26.18 3.40
N PRO A 110 -8.58 -26.36 3.46
CA PRO A 110 -9.40 -26.08 4.65
C PRO A 110 -9.10 -27.01 5.84
N GLU A 111 -8.33 -28.09 5.65
CA GLU A 111 -7.96 -29.07 6.69
C GLU A 111 -6.82 -28.58 7.61
N ASN A 112 -6.05 -27.55 7.23
CA ASN A 112 -4.93 -27.01 8.03
C ASN A 112 -5.33 -26.04 9.16
N LYS A 113 -6.62 -25.93 9.50
CA LYS A 113 -7.14 -25.02 10.55
C LYS A 113 -6.55 -25.28 11.95
N THR A 114 -5.98 -26.46 12.20
CA THR A 114 -5.57 -26.95 13.52
C THR A 114 -4.19 -26.48 13.99
N ASP A 115 -3.27 -26.09 13.10
CA ASP A 115 -1.89 -25.75 13.50
C ASP A 115 -1.65 -24.28 13.84
N ILE A 116 -2.52 -23.37 13.37
CA ILE A 116 -2.33 -21.92 13.56
C ILE A 116 -2.60 -21.49 15.02
N LYS A 117 -3.40 -22.25 15.78
CA LYS A 117 -3.68 -21.95 17.20
C LYS A 117 -2.53 -22.24 18.17
N LYS A 118 -1.42 -22.87 17.73
CA LYS A 118 -0.32 -23.28 18.63
C LYS A 118 0.83 -22.28 18.77
N LYS A 119 0.87 -21.19 18.00
CA LYS A 119 1.87 -20.12 18.19
C LYS A 119 1.26 -18.87 18.83
N LYS A 120 0.76 -18.99 20.06
CA LYS A 120 0.75 -17.84 20.99
C LYS A 120 2.11 -17.80 21.68
N PRO A 121 2.83 -16.67 21.70
CA PRO A 121 4.02 -16.56 22.53
C PRO A 121 3.57 -16.65 23.99
N ILE A 122 4.19 -17.58 24.72
CA ILE A 122 4.13 -17.61 26.17
C ILE A 122 4.82 -16.34 26.65
N MET A 123 4.07 -15.35 27.14
CA MET A 123 4.65 -14.32 27.99
C MET A 123 4.95 -14.97 29.33
N SER A 124 6.21 -15.37 29.53
CA SER A 124 6.74 -15.70 30.85
C SER A 124 6.95 -14.40 31.62
N GLY A 125 6.49 -14.40 32.88
CA GLY A 125 6.45 -13.25 33.78
C GLY A 125 7.78 -12.89 34.42
#